data_AF-A0A814XFX6-F1
#
_entry.id   AF-A0A814XFX6-F1
#
_cell.length_a   1.000
_cell.length_b   1.000
_cell.length_c   1.000
_cell.angle_alpha   90.00
_cell.angle_beta   90.00
_cell.angle_gamma   90.00
#
_symmetry.space_group_name_H-M   'P 1'
#
loop_
_entity.id
_entity.type
_entity.pdbx_description
1 polymer ?
#
loop_
_entity_poly.entity_id
_entity_poly.type
_entity_poly.pdbx_seq_one_letter_code
_entity_poly.pdbx_strand_id
1 'polypeptide(L)'
;MHSVTIKILLFNDTNITCSKPLLWTQAVIDNTKPQFYACIIASVTHLVFWFQIIFCSSLRQRSLLWIYSYLITDIFLLVRFSFSYIVHTTSTECKPSRAWILFTCYFEATLDNYLNITEIYILLALNICRYVRIAYNRN
;
A
#
# COMPACT_ATOMS: atom_id res chain seq x y z
N MET A 1 2.05 17.32 -23.84
CA MET A 1 2.07 17.76 -22.43
C MET A 1 0.68 18.24 -22.07
N HIS A 2 -0.16 17.36 -21.52
CA HIS A 2 -1.49 17.75 -21.06
C HIS A 2 -1.35 18.46 -19.71
N SER A 3 -1.60 19.77 -19.72
CA SER A 3 -1.69 20.59 -18.52
C SER A 3 -2.90 20.13 -17.72
N VAL A 4 -2.65 19.44 -16.60
CA VAL A 4 -3.68 19.09 -15.62
C VAL A 4 -3.99 20.35 -14.82
N THR A 5 -5.01 21.08 -15.27
CA THR A 5 -5.53 22.26 -14.59
C THR A 5 -6.26 21.82 -13.34
N ILE A 6 -5.56 21.78 -12.20
CA ILE A 6 -6.16 21.63 -10.88
C ILE A 6 -6.98 22.91 -10.63
N LYS A 7 -8.28 22.87 -10.92
CA LYS A 7 -9.23 23.91 -10.52
C LYS A 7 -9.33 23.90 -8.99
N ILE A 8 -8.49 24.71 -8.35
CA ILE A 8 -8.66 25.10 -6.95
C ILE A 8 -9.90 26.01 -6.92
N LEU A 9 -11.06 25.44 -6.59
CA LEU A 9 -12.27 26.20 -6.31
C LEU A 9 -12.01 27.08 -5.07
N LEU A 10 -11.80 28.38 -5.30
CA LEU A 10 -11.93 29.42 -4.30
C LEU A 10 -13.38 29.43 -3.83
N PHE A 11 -13.66 28.79 -2.69
CA PHE A 11 -14.95 28.89 -2.01
C PHE A 11 -15.12 30.29 -1.42
N ASN A 12 -15.93 31.11 -2.08
CA ASN A 12 -16.56 32.28 -1.46
C ASN A 12 -18.07 32.03 -1.50
N ASP A 13 -18.64 31.45 -0.43
CA ASP A 13 -20.10 31.37 -0.26
C ASP A 13 -20.51 31.22 1.20
N THR A 14 -21.48 32.06 1.59
CA THR A 14 -22.00 32.31 2.94
C THR A 14 -23.07 31.30 3.41
N ASN A 15 -22.88 30.02 3.10
CA ASN A 15 -23.63 28.90 3.70
C ASN A 15 -22.69 27.71 3.77
N ILE A 16 -21.89 27.66 4.84
CA ILE A 16 -20.74 26.74 4.93
C ILE A 16 -21.27 25.33 5.21
N THR A 17 -21.66 24.62 4.14
CA THR A 17 -21.74 23.16 4.18
C THR A 17 -20.33 22.65 4.47
N CYS A 18 -20.20 21.94 5.57
CA CYS A 18 -18.94 21.44 6.08
C CYS A 18 -18.35 20.39 5.12
N SER A 19 -17.43 20.80 4.23
CA SER A 19 -16.78 19.86 3.30
C SER A 19 -15.68 19.08 4.02
N LYS A 20 -15.78 17.76 4.06
CA LYS A 20 -14.75 16.88 4.63
C LYS A 20 -13.95 16.23 3.49
N PRO A 21 -12.93 16.90 2.93
CA PRO A 21 -12.27 16.48 1.69
C PRO A 21 -11.48 15.17 1.83
N LEU A 22 -11.11 14.81 3.07
CA LEU A 22 -10.41 13.58 3.39
C LEU A 22 -11.36 12.44 3.80
N LEU A 23 -12.67 12.68 3.95
CA LEU A 23 -13.58 11.61 4.35
C LEU A 23 -14.06 10.85 3.11
N TRP A 24 -13.91 9.54 3.11
CA TRP A 24 -14.52 8.72 2.05
C TRP A 24 -16.05 8.72 2.16
N THR A 25 -16.70 8.66 1.00
CA THR A 25 -18.15 8.47 0.95
C THR A 25 -18.50 7.06 1.42
N GLN A 26 -19.73 6.88 1.92
CA GLN A 26 -20.20 5.57 2.37
C GLN A 26 -20.09 4.49 1.28
N ALA A 27 -20.34 4.86 0.02
CA ALA A 27 -20.20 3.96 -1.13
C ALA A 27 -18.75 3.48 -1.32
N VAL A 28 -17.76 4.34 -1.12
CA VAL A 28 -16.34 3.96 -1.21
C VAL A 28 -15.99 3.03 -0.06
N ILE A 29 -16.41 3.35 1.17
CA ILE A 29 -16.16 2.51 2.35
C ILE A 29 -16.74 1.10 2.16
N ASP A 30 -17.97 0.99 1.66
CA ASP A 30 -18.63 -0.30 1.46
C ASP A 30 -17.96 -1.13 0.35
N ASN A 31 -17.42 -0.48 -0.68
CA ASN A 31 -16.62 -1.15 -1.71
C ASN A 31 -15.22 -1.58 -1.20
N THR A 32 -14.65 -0.86 -0.23
CA THR A 32 -13.31 -1.13 0.30
C THR A 32 -13.31 -2.11 1.48
N LYS A 33 -14.44 -2.31 2.18
CA LYS A 33 -14.61 -3.32 3.24
C LYS A 33 -14.08 -4.72 2.90
N PRO A 34 -14.39 -5.34 1.75
CA PRO A 34 -13.86 -6.67 1.43
C PRO A 34 -12.33 -6.68 1.35
N GLN A 35 -11.72 -5.63 0.82
CA GLN A 35 -10.26 -5.48 0.76
C GLN A 35 -9.66 -5.36 2.17
N PHE A 36 -10.33 -4.64 3.07
CA PHE A 36 -9.91 -4.54 4.46
C PHE A 36 -9.90 -5.89 5.19
N TYR A 37 -10.94 -6.72 5.01
CA TYR A 37 -10.94 -8.09 5.54
C TYR A 37 -9.81 -8.95 4.97
N ALA A 38 -9.54 -8.84 3.68
CA ALA A 38 -8.42 -9.52 3.05
C ALA A 38 -7.07 -9.06 3.65
N CYS A 39 -6.90 -7.76 3.91
CA CYS A 39 -5.70 -7.21 4.53
C CYS A 39 -5.49 -7.72 5.97
N ILE A 40 -6.57 -7.90 6.76
CA ILE A 40 -6.49 -8.49 8.10
C ILE A 40 -5.96 -9.92 8.01
N ILE A 41 -6.55 -10.74 7.13
CA ILE A 41 -6.13 -12.14 6.95
C ILE A 41 -4.67 -12.19 6.51
N ALA A 42 -4.30 -11.39 5.51
CA ALA A 42 -2.92 -11.28 5.02
C ALA A 42 -1.95 -10.91 6.16
N SER A 43 -2.30 -9.94 7.00
CA SER A 43 -1.48 -9.52 8.15
C SER A 43 -1.22 -10.69 9.12
N VAL A 44 -2.25 -11.47 9.44
CA VAL A 44 -2.11 -12.66 10.31
C VAL A 44 -1.22 -13.71 9.63
N THR A 45 -1.40 -13.97 8.34
CA THR A 45 -0.57 -14.92 7.59
C THR A 45 0.90 -14.48 7.56
N HIS A 46 1.18 -13.19 7.35
CA HIS A 46 2.54 -12.64 7.42
C HIS A 46 3.15 -12.82 8.80
N LEU A 47 2.40 -12.54 9.87
CA LEU A 47 2.90 -12.74 11.24
C LEU A 47 3.29 -14.19 11.49
N VAL A 48 2.44 -15.15 11.11
CA VAL A 48 2.74 -16.57 11.25
C VAL A 48 3.97 -16.96 10.44
N PHE A 49 4.08 -16.48 9.20
CA PHE A 49 5.23 -16.77 8.33
C PHE A 49 6.55 -16.24 8.93
N TRP A 50 6.58 -14.97 9.32
CA TRP A 50 7.78 -14.37 9.90
C TRP A 50 8.17 -14.99 11.24
N PHE A 51 7.18 -15.34 12.06
CA PHE A 51 7.40 -16.12 13.27
C PHE A 51 8.12 -17.44 12.95
N GLN A 52 7.60 -18.23 12.00
CA GLN A 52 8.23 -19.48 11.59
C GLN A 52 9.67 -19.28 11.08
N ILE A 53 9.94 -18.25 10.28
CA ILE A 53 11.29 -17.93 9.78
C ILE A 53 12.26 -17.61 10.92
N ILE A 54 11.81 -16.89 11.96
CA ILE A 54 12.63 -16.49 13.10
C ILE A 54 12.98 -17.70 13.97
N PHE A 55 12.01 -18.57 14.26
CA PHE A 55 12.19 -19.71 15.16
C PHE A 55 12.76 -20.97 14.47
N CYS A 56 12.53 -21.15 13.17
CA CYS A 56 12.99 -22.32 12.42
C CYS A 56 14.11 -21.95 11.43
N SER A 57 15.36 -22.08 11.88
CA SER A 57 16.56 -21.82 11.07
C SER A 57 16.67 -22.68 9.79
N SER A 58 16.06 -23.87 9.80
CA SER A 58 15.95 -24.78 8.65
C SER A 58 15.28 -24.16 7.42
N LEU A 59 14.32 -23.25 7.64
CA LEU A 59 13.55 -22.62 6.56
C LEU A 59 14.30 -21.43 5.92
N ARG A 60 15.40 -20.98 6.53
CA ARG A 60 16.15 -19.80 6.09
C ARG A 60 17.17 -20.19 5.01
N GLN A 61 16.74 -20.14 3.76
CA GLN A 61 17.60 -20.43 2.61
C GLN A 61 18.00 -19.14 1.88
N ARG A 62 19.29 -18.99 1.52
CA ARG A 62 19.78 -17.83 0.76
C ARG A 62 19.14 -17.70 -0.62
N SER A 63 18.71 -18.81 -1.23
CA SER A 63 18.00 -18.82 -2.51
C SER A 63 16.61 -18.18 -2.44
N LEU A 64 16.05 -17.99 -1.24
CA LEU A 64 14.72 -17.41 -1.01
C LEU A 64 14.78 -15.93 -0.64
N LEU A 65 15.95 -15.28 -0.72
CA LEU A 65 16.14 -13.88 -0.33
C LEU A 65 15.15 -12.94 -1.05
N TRP A 66 14.97 -13.13 -2.36
CA TRP A 66 14.01 -12.35 -3.15
C TRP A 66 12.57 -12.54 -2.71
N ILE A 67 12.20 -13.73 -2.24
CA ILE A 67 10.87 -14.00 -1.68
C ILE A 67 10.70 -13.26 -0.34
N TYR A 68 11.74 -13.21 0.49
CA TYR A 68 11.69 -12.41 1.71
C TYR A 68 11.56 -10.93 1.41
N SER A 69 12.27 -10.40 0.41
CA SER A 69 12.09 -9.02 -0.05
C SER A 69 10.66 -8.75 -0.52
N TYR A 70 10.06 -9.68 -1.27
CA TYR A 70 8.66 -9.60 -1.71
C TYR A 70 7.69 -9.53 -0.51
N LEU A 71 7.87 -10.41 0.47
CA LEU A 71 7.01 -10.44 1.67
C LEU A 71 7.20 -9.19 2.55
N ILE A 72 8.37 -8.57 2.54
CA ILE A 72 8.59 -7.27 3.19
C ILE A 72 7.82 -6.16 2.46
N THR A 73 7.83 -6.15 1.12
CA THR A 73 7.04 -5.18 0.35
C THR A 73 5.54 -5.32 0.59
N ASP A 74 5.04 -6.55 0.75
CA ASP A 74 3.63 -6.79 1.11
C ASP A 74 3.28 -6.19 2.48
N ILE A 75 4.18 -6.26 3.47
CA ILE A 75 3.97 -5.61 4.77
C ILE A 75 3.83 -4.08 4.59
N PHE A 76 4.67 -3.47 3.74
CA PHE A 76 4.57 -2.04 3.47
C PHE A 76 3.24 -1.67 2.78
N LEU A 77 2.73 -2.52 1.88
CA LEU A 77 1.41 -2.34 1.26
C LEU A 77 0.29 -2.42 2.30
N LEU A 78 0.35 -3.39 3.22
CA LEU A 78 -0.63 -3.53 4.31
C LEU A 78 -0.62 -2.32 5.25
N VAL A 79 0.56 -1.83 5.62
CA VAL A 79 0.72 -0.63 6.46
C VAL A 79 0.17 0.61 5.74
N ARG A 80 0.50 0.78 4.45
CA ARG A 80 -0.02 1.89 3.63
C ARG A 80 -1.55 1.85 3.57
N PHE A 81 -2.13 0.71 3.22
CA PHE A 81 -3.58 0.56 3.13
C PHE A 81 -4.27 0.84 4.47
N SER A 82 -3.72 0.30 5.56
CA SER A 82 -4.25 0.53 6.90
C SER A 82 -4.19 2.00 7.30
N PHE A 83 -3.07 2.69 7.00
CA PHE A 83 -2.93 4.12 7.24
C PHE A 83 -3.95 4.94 6.45
N SER A 84 -4.06 4.71 5.13
CA SER A 84 -5.03 5.39 4.26
C SER A 84 -6.47 5.16 4.73
N TYR A 85 -6.83 3.90 5.05
CA TYR A 85 -8.14 3.55 5.57
C TYR A 85 -8.47 4.29 6.88
N ILE A 86 -7.52 4.35 7.83
CA ILE A 86 -7.71 5.09 9.09
C ILE A 86 -7.88 6.58 8.82
N VAL A 87 -7.01 7.20 8.00
CA VAL A 87 -7.09 8.63 7.70
C VAL A 87 -8.43 8.97 7.06
N HIS A 88 -8.88 8.17 6.09
CA HIS A 88 -10.12 8.43 5.36
C HIS A 88 -11.42 8.09 6.11
N THR A 89 -11.34 7.34 7.20
CA THR A 89 -12.51 7.01 8.05
C THR A 89 -12.59 7.87 9.31
N THR A 90 -11.45 8.35 9.83
CA THR A 90 -11.38 9.10 11.10
C THR A 90 -11.27 10.61 10.92
N SER A 91 -10.92 11.10 9.73
CA SER A 91 -10.83 12.54 9.45
C SER A 91 -12.22 13.20 9.44
N THR A 92 -12.70 13.56 10.63
CA THR A 92 -13.99 14.23 10.83
C THR A 92 -13.89 15.76 10.77
N GLU A 93 -12.68 16.29 10.63
CA GLU A 93 -12.40 17.72 10.59
C GLU A 93 -13.14 18.41 9.43
N CYS A 94 -13.81 19.51 9.76
CA CYS A 94 -14.57 20.30 8.80
C CYS A 94 -13.69 21.08 7.82
N LYS A 95 -12.48 21.43 8.26
CA LYS A 95 -11.48 22.17 7.48
C LYS A 95 -10.08 21.66 7.87
N PRO A 96 -9.66 20.49 7.36
CA PRO A 96 -8.31 20.00 7.60
C PRO A 96 -7.29 20.97 7.03
N SER A 97 -6.11 21.05 7.66
CA SER A 97 -5.06 21.96 7.20
C SER A 97 -4.63 21.62 5.77
N ARG A 98 -4.35 22.65 4.96
CA ARG A 98 -3.92 22.46 3.55
C ARG A 98 -2.66 21.59 3.46
N ALA A 99 -1.75 21.73 4.41
CA ALA A 99 -0.55 20.91 4.51
C ALA A 99 -0.88 19.43 4.72
N TRP A 100 -1.87 19.13 5.56
CA TRP A 100 -2.31 17.76 5.83
C TRP A 100 -2.92 17.08 4.61
N ILE A 101 -3.81 17.78 3.88
CA ILE A 101 -4.41 17.26 2.64
C ILE A 101 -3.33 16.94 1.60
N LEU A 102 -2.39 17.87 1.39
CA LEU A 102 -1.30 17.68 0.44
C LEU A 102 -0.39 16.53 0.85
N PHE A 103 -0.07 16.43 2.15
CA PHE A 103 0.75 15.36 2.68
C PHE A 103 0.10 13.99 2.46
N THR A 104 -1.16 13.79 2.86
CA THR A 104 -1.87 12.51 2.68
C THR A 104 -1.94 12.11 1.21
N CYS A 105 -2.35 13.03 0.33
CA CYS A 105 -2.48 12.75 -1.10
C CYS A 105 -1.13 12.41 -1.75
N TYR A 106 -0.08 13.17 -1.42
CA TYR A 106 1.27 12.91 -1.95
C TYR A 106 1.84 11.60 -1.41
N PHE A 107 1.66 11.33 -0.12
CA PHE A 107 2.11 10.10 0.53
C PHE A 107 1.45 8.87 -0.10
N GLU A 108 0.13 8.90 -0.28
CA GLU A 108 -0.62 7.81 -0.91
C GLU A 108 -0.17 7.54 -2.34
N ALA A 109 -0.07 8.58 -3.17
CA ALA A 109 0.34 8.46 -4.57
C ALA A 109 1.80 8.00 -4.72
N THR A 110 2.68 8.48 -3.83
CA THR A 110 4.10 8.11 -3.82
C THR A 110 4.24 6.64 -3.45
N LEU A 111 3.70 6.23 -2.30
CA LEU A 111 3.83 4.86 -1.84
C LEU A 111 3.16 3.85 -2.79
N ASP A 112 2.05 4.20 -3.43
CA ASP A 112 1.43 3.32 -4.45
C ASP A 112 2.40 2.98 -5.57
N ASN A 113 2.95 4.02 -6.20
CA ASN A 113 3.79 3.85 -7.35
C ASN A 113 5.09 3.14 -6.97
N TYR A 114 5.74 3.56 -5.89
CA TYR A 114 7.00 2.95 -5.48
C TYR A 114 6.83 1.48 -5.06
N LEU A 115 5.80 1.14 -4.29
CA LEU A 115 5.60 -0.24 -3.83
C LEU A 115 5.20 -1.15 -4.99
N ASN A 116 4.27 -0.73 -5.86
CA ASN A 116 3.87 -1.54 -7.03
C ASN A 116 5.02 -1.76 -8.00
N ILE A 117 5.82 -0.71 -8.27
CA ILE A 117 7.01 -0.84 -9.13
C ILE A 117 8.02 -1.82 -8.49
N THR A 118 8.27 -1.68 -7.19
CA THR A 118 9.20 -2.57 -6.47
C THR A 118 8.74 -4.02 -6.54
N GLU A 119 7.45 -4.27 -6.36
CA GLU A 119 6.85 -5.61 -6.44
C GLU A 119 7.07 -6.26 -7.81
N ILE A 120 6.83 -5.50 -8.89
CA ILE A 120 7.06 -5.95 -10.27
C ILE A 120 8.53 -6.30 -10.50
N TYR A 121 9.46 -5.46 -10.02
CA TYR A 121 10.89 -5.73 -10.14
C TYR A 121 11.34 -6.97 -9.36
N ILE A 122 10.78 -7.19 -8.16
CA ILE A 122 11.07 -8.40 -7.37
C ILE A 122 10.56 -9.65 -8.10
N LEU A 123 9.35 -9.62 -8.68
CA LEU A 123 8.82 -10.73 -9.48
C LEU A 123 9.66 -11.02 -10.72
N LEU A 124 10.14 -9.97 -11.40
CA LEU A 124 11.08 -10.11 -12.51
C LEU A 124 12.38 -10.79 -12.05
N ALA A 125 12.96 -10.34 -10.93
CA ALA A 125 14.17 -10.93 -10.37
C ALA A 125 13.97 -12.40 -9.99
N LEU A 126 12.82 -12.77 -9.42
CA LEU A 126 12.46 -14.16 -9.12
C LEU A 126 12.39 -15.03 -10.37
N ASN A 127 11.75 -14.52 -11.44
CA ASN A 127 11.68 -15.23 -12.72
C ASN A 127 13.07 -15.43 -13.34
N ILE A 128 13.94 -14.42 -13.30
CA ILE A 128 15.32 -14.52 -13.78
C ILE A 128 16.11 -15.53 -12.94
N CYS A 129 16.03 -15.46 -11.61
CA CYS A 129 16.73 -16.40 -10.72
C CYS A 129 16.30 -17.85 -10.97
N ARG A 130 14.99 -18.07 -11.17
CA ARG A 130 14.46 -19.40 -11.50
C ARG A 130 14.94 -19.88 -12.86
N TYR A 131 14.94 -19.01 -13.88
CA TYR A 131 15.45 -19.33 -15.21
C TYR A 131 16.92 -19.72 -15.17
N VAL A 132 17.78 -18.91 -14.53
CA VAL A 132 19.21 -19.21 -14.38
C VAL A 132 19.41 -20.53 -13.65
N ARG A 133 18.65 -20.77 -12.58
CA ARG A 133 18.72 -22.04 -11.85
C ARG A 133 18.38 -23.23 -12.74
N ILE A 134 17.40 -23.13 -13.64
CA ILE A 134 17.03 -24.22 -14.55
C ILE A 134 18.05 -24.37 -15.69
N ALA A 135 18.42 -23.28 -16.36
CA ALA A 135 19.30 -23.30 -17.52
C ALA A 135 20.73 -23.74 -17.17
N TYR A 136 21.19 -23.42 -15.95
CA TYR A 136 22.53 -23.78 -15.46
C TYR A 136 22.51 -24.88 -14.40
N ASN A 137 21.37 -25.55 -14.17
CA ASN A 137 21.37 -26.80 -13.42
C ASN A 137 22.05 -27.88 -14.28
N ARG A 138 23.38 -27.96 -14.23
CA ARG A 138 24.11 -29.13 -14.71
C ARG A 138 23.97 -30.23 -13.68
N ASN A 139 22.87 -30.98 -13.78
CA ASN A 139 22.76 -32.36 -13.32
C ASN A 139 22.29 -33.19 -14.50
#